data_AF-A0A7S1WCY3-F1
#
_entry.id   AF-A0A7S1WCY3-F1
#
_cell.length_a   1.000
_cell.length_b   1.000
_cell.length_c   1.000
_cell.angle_alpha   90.00
_cell.angle_beta   90.00
_cell.angle_gamma   90.00
#
_symmetry.space_group_name_H-M   'P 1'
#
loop_
_entity.id
_entity.type
_entity.pdbx_description
1 polymer ?
#
loop_
_entity_poly.entity_id
_entity_poly.type
_entity_poly.pdbx_seq_one_letter_code
_entity_poly.pdbx_strand_id
1 'polypeptide(L)'
;GLLRLIQKEWCSFGHRFRTRLGLGEVPSGEYSPVFIQWLDCVYQLFRQFPTAFEWTPSILLRLATEALSNRYGTFLCDNELERSEKVKPFALSLWSILLKPDEASTWFNWDYAPTGKALIPSICQANYVIWDAYWFRYHVRGQQRSCPDAANASTLPGLSQPRAAVPAASVAP
;
A
#
# COMPACT_ATOMS: atom_id res chain seq x y z
N GLY A 1 -4.51 12.77 14.23
CA GLY A 1 -4.08 11.44 13.78
C GLY A 1 -3.45 11.48 12.40
N LEU A 2 -3.17 10.29 11.85
CA LEU A 2 -2.42 10.07 10.60
C LEU A 2 -3.02 10.79 9.37
N LEU A 3 -4.32 10.68 9.13
CA LEU A 3 -4.96 11.25 7.93
C LEU A 3 -4.84 12.79 7.89
N ARG A 4 -4.94 13.44 9.06
CA ARG A 4 -4.75 14.89 9.17
C ARG A 4 -3.29 15.30 8.89
N LEU A 5 -2.32 14.49 9.32
CA LEU A 5 -0.91 14.71 9.02
C LEU A 5 -0.67 14.66 7.51
N ILE A 6 -1.23 13.65 6.83
CA ILE A 6 -1.12 13.53 5.36
C ILE A 6 -1.76 14.74 4.67
N GLN A 7 -3.00 15.09 5.05
CA GLN A 7 -3.69 16.24 4.46
C GLN A 7 -2.90 17.54 4.66
N LYS A 8 -2.32 17.76 5.85
CA LYS A 8 -1.53 18.96 6.13
C LYS A 8 -0.20 18.91 5.40
N GLU A 9 0.70 18.01 5.80
CA GLU A 9 2.12 18.03 5.42
C GLU A 9 2.38 17.57 3.98
N TRP A 10 1.45 16.83 3.37
CA TRP A 10 1.62 16.37 1.98
C TRP A 10 0.70 17.12 1.03
N CYS A 11 -0.61 17.12 1.30
CA CYS A 11 -1.57 17.73 0.38
C CYS A 11 -1.48 19.25 0.42
N SER A 12 -1.54 19.88 1.60
CA SER A 12 -1.58 21.33 1.74
C SER A 12 -0.22 22.00 1.52
N PHE A 13 0.88 21.39 1.97
CA PHE A 13 2.24 21.90 1.72
C PHE A 13 2.74 21.69 0.27
N GLY A 14 1.94 21.07 -0.60
CA GLY A 14 2.20 21.05 -2.04
C GLY A 14 3.14 19.94 -2.52
N HIS A 15 3.03 18.74 -1.94
CA HIS A 15 3.67 17.58 -2.53
C HIS A 15 3.08 17.32 -3.94
N ARG A 16 3.98 17.21 -4.93
CA ARG A 16 3.65 17.05 -6.35
C ARG A 16 3.17 15.63 -6.69
N PHE A 17 2.02 15.22 -6.14
CA PHE A 17 1.49 13.86 -6.32
C PHE A 17 1.30 13.48 -7.78
N ARG A 18 0.77 14.38 -8.61
CA ARG A 18 0.48 14.11 -10.02
C ARG A 18 1.77 13.86 -10.79
N THR A 19 2.74 14.76 -10.64
CA THR A 19 4.06 14.62 -11.29
C THR A 19 4.81 13.39 -10.76
N ARG A 20 4.88 13.21 -9.43
CA ARG A 20 5.74 12.17 -8.83
C ARG A 20 5.21 10.75 -9.04
N LEU A 21 3.89 10.58 -9.09
CA LEU A 21 3.24 9.30 -9.32
C LEU A 21 2.91 9.05 -10.81
N GLY A 22 3.21 10.00 -11.70
CA GLY A 22 2.98 9.87 -13.14
C GLY A 22 1.50 9.74 -13.51
N LEU A 23 0.62 10.45 -12.81
CA LEU A 23 -0.84 10.31 -12.96
C LEU A 23 -1.32 10.98 -14.27
N GLY A 24 -1.32 10.20 -15.35
CA GLY A 24 -1.76 10.65 -16.67
C GLY A 24 -0.77 11.57 -17.39
N GLU A 25 0.52 11.50 -17.01
CA GLU A 25 1.60 12.28 -17.62
C GLU A 25 2.48 11.42 -18.53
N VAL A 26 3.10 12.08 -19.52
CA VAL A 26 4.15 11.46 -20.34
C VAL A 26 5.35 11.17 -19.45
N PRO A 27 6.00 9.99 -19.55
CA PRO A 27 7.15 9.65 -18.72
C PRO A 27 8.18 10.78 -18.64
N SER A 28 8.36 11.31 -17.43
CA SER A 28 9.32 12.37 -17.13
C SER A 28 10.41 11.86 -16.20
N GLY A 29 11.56 12.54 -16.19
CA GLY A 29 12.64 12.24 -15.23
C GLY A 29 12.30 12.61 -13.78
N GLU A 30 11.09 13.11 -13.50
CA GLU A 30 10.69 13.56 -12.17
C GLU A 30 9.95 12.48 -11.35
N TYR A 31 9.64 11.33 -11.95
CA TYR A 31 8.89 10.26 -11.30
C TYR A 31 9.68 9.70 -10.11
N SER A 32 9.04 9.62 -8.95
CA SER A 32 9.69 9.15 -7.73
C SER A 32 8.68 8.74 -6.67
N PRO A 33 8.84 7.56 -6.02
CA PRO A 33 7.86 7.02 -5.08
C PRO A 33 7.99 7.63 -3.67
N VAL A 34 8.22 8.94 -3.56
CA VAL A 34 8.52 9.63 -2.28
C VAL A 34 7.44 9.41 -1.22
N PHE A 35 6.16 9.53 -1.61
CA PHE A 35 5.05 9.29 -0.69
C PHE A 35 4.96 7.82 -0.24
N ILE A 36 5.22 6.89 -1.16
CA ILE A 36 5.22 5.44 -0.86
C ILE A 36 6.39 5.08 0.06
N GLN A 37 7.57 5.67 -0.15
CA GLN A 37 8.72 5.51 0.74
C GLN A 37 8.41 6.01 2.15
N TRP A 38 7.73 7.16 2.27
CA TRP A 38 7.29 7.66 3.57
C TRP A 38 6.30 6.70 4.25
N LEU A 39 5.33 6.13 3.50
CA LEU A 39 4.43 5.11 4.03
C LEU A 39 5.19 3.86 4.51
N ASP A 40 6.22 3.42 3.78
CA ASP A 40 7.09 2.30 4.21
C ASP A 40 7.79 2.65 5.53
N CYS A 41 8.36 3.86 5.67
CA CYS A 41 8.93 4.30 6.95
C CYS A 41 7.91 4.25 8.11
N VAL A 42 6.67 4.68 7.87
CA VAL A 42 5.59 4.61 8.86
C VAL A 42 5.24 3.15 9.20
N TYR A 43 5.27 2.25 8.22
CA TYR A 43 5.11 0.81 8.44
C TYR A 43 6.24 0.24 9.32
N GLN A 44 7.50 0.62 9.08
CA GLN A 44 8.62 0.21 9.93
C GLN A 44 8.46 0.68 11.38
N LEU A 45 7.96 1.91 11.59
CA LEU A 45 7.66 2.43 12.93
C LEU A 45 6.55 1.61 13.60
N PHE A 46 5.48 1.29 12.89
CA PHE A 46 4.42 0.43 13.42
C PHE A 46 4.98 -0.93 13.87
N ARG A 47 5.86 -1.55 13.06
CA ARG A 47 6.49 -2.84 13.41
C ARG A 47 7.35 -2.78 14.67
N GLN A 48 8.07 -1.69 14.88
CA GLN A 48 8.87 -1.52 16.09
C GLN A 48 8.02 -1.19 17.33
N PHE A 49 6.83 -0.58 17.13
CA PHE A 49 5.94 -0.13 18.19
C PHE A 49 4.48 -0.53 17.92
N PRO A 50 4.12 -1.83 18.01
CA PRO A 50 2.81 -2.33 17.59
C PRO A 50 1.63 -1.76 18.38
N THR A 51 1.86 -1.31 19.62
CA THR A 51 0.81 -0.75 20.49
C THR A 51 0.73 0.77 20.44
N ALA A 52 1.67 1.46 19.77
CA ALA A 52 1.75 2.92 19.80
C ALA A 52 0.80 3.62 18.82
N PHE A 53 0.18 2.89 17.89
CA PHE A 53 -0.68 3.45 16.84
C PHE A 53 -2.12 2.91 16.95
N GLU A 54 -3.10 3.80 16.82
CA GLU A 54 -4.54 3.48 16.84
C GLU A 54 -5.00 2.66 15.64
N TRP A 55 -4.19 2.63 14.58
CA TRP A 55 -4.53 2.02 13.30
C TRP A 55 -3.59 0.88 12.96
N THR A 56 -4.06 -0.05 12.14
CA THR A 56 -3.26 -1.17 11.62
C THR A 56 -2.64 -0.84 10.25
N PRO A 57 -1.56 -1.53 9.84
CA PRO A 57 -0.90 -1.32 8.54
C PRO A 57 -1.83 -1.43 7.32
N SER A 58 -3.00 -2.03 7.46
CA SER A 58 -4.04 -2.08 6.43
C SER A 58 -4.43 -0.69 5.91
N ILE A 59 -4.46 0.33 6.78
CA ILE A 59 -4.74 1.71 6.34
C ILE A 59 -3.63 2.26 5.45
N LEU A 60 -2.36 1.92 5.71
CA LEU A 60 -1.22 2.34 4.90
C LEU A 60 -1.31 1.71 3.50
N LEU A 61 -1.69 0.42 3.43
CA LEU A 61 -1.90 -0.28 2.16
C LEU A 61 -3.05 0.35 1.36
N ARG A 62 -4.14 0.72 2.05
CA ARG A 62 -5.27 1.44 1.42
C ARG A 62 -4.80 2.79 0.88
N LEU A 63 -4.08 3.59 1.67
CA LEU A 63 -3.54 4.89 1.23
C LEU A 63 -2.63 4.75 0.01
N ALA A 64 -1.70 3.79 0.03
CA ALA A 64 -0.77 3.55 -1.07
C ALA A 64 -1.51 3.12 -2.36
N THR A 65 -2.53 2.27 -2.22
CA THR A 65 -3.36 1.85 -3.36
C THR A 65 -4.14 3.03 -3.95
N GLU A 66 -4.77 3.82 -3.09
CA GLU A 66 -5.66 4.90 -3.53
C GLU A 66 -4.87 6.08 -4.13
N ALA A 67 -3.62 6.30 -3.68
CA ALA A 67 -2.69 7.26 -4.28
C ALA A 67 -2.38 6.98 -5.75
N LEU A 68 -2.37 5.71 -6.17
CA LEU A 68 -2.12 5.30 -7.56
C LEU A 68 -3.40 5.06 -8.36
N SER A 69 -4.55 4.88 -7.68
CA SER A 69 -5.81 4.47 -8.32
C SER A 69 -6.52 5.57 -9.11
N ASN A 70 -6.22 6.84 -8.82
CA ASN A 70 -6.96 8.02 -9.31
C ASN A 70 -8.47 8.03 -8.98
N ARG A 71 -8.94 7.20 -8.05
CA ARG A 71 -10.37 7.11 -7.70
C ARG A 71 -10.87 8.33 -6.93
N TYR A 72 -10.02 8.93 -6.11
CA TYR A 72 -10.38 10.03 -5.23
C TYR A 72 -9.59 11.28 -5.57
N GLY A 73 -10.19 12.44 -5.30
CA GLY A 73 -9.60 13.75 -5.55
C GLY A 73 -8.40 14.10 -4.67
N THR A 74 -8.13 13.30 -3.63
CA THR A 74 -7.15 13.63 -2.60
C THR A 74 -5.72 13.77 -3.14
N PHE A 75 -5.30 12.93 -4.08
CA PHE A 75 -3.92 12.87 -4.59
C PHE A 75 -3.77 13.25 -6.07
N LEU A 76 -4.79 13.83 -6.71
CA LEU A 76 -4.80 14.08 -8.16
C LEU A 76 -4.04 15.33 -8.64
N CYS A 77 -3.67 16.23 -7.72
CA CYS A 77 -3.07 17.52 -8.03
C CYS A 77 -1.78 17.74 -7.23
N ASP A 78 -0.91 18.60 -7.77
CA ASP A 78 0.41 18.89 -7.21
C ASP A 78 0.40 19.94 -6.11
N ASN A 79 -0.63 20.78 -6.07
CA ASN A 79 -0.76 21.83 -5.07
C ASN A 79 -2.23 21.98 -4.60
N GLU A 80 -2.40 22.63 -3.45
CA GLU A 80 -3.72 22.80 -2.82
C GLU A 80 -4.63 23.76 -3.60
N LEU A 81 -4.05 24.79 -4.24
CA LEU A 81 -4.80 25.74 -5.05
C LEU A 81 -5.52 25.01 -6.20
N GLU A 82 -4.76 24.27 -7.01
CA GLU A 82 -5.30 23.48 -8.12
C GLU A 82 -6.32 22.45 -7.63
N ARG A 83 -6.02 21.76 -6.52
CA ARG A 83 -6.94 20.77 -5.94
C ARG A 83 -8.27 21.42 -5.53
N SER A 84 -8.22 22.63 -4.98
CA SER A 84 -9.41 23.35 -4.53
C SER A 84 -10.31 23.81 -5.68
N GLU A 85 -9.72 24.22 -6.79
CA GLU A 85 -10.45 24.75 -7.95
C GLU A 85 -10.96 23.63 -8.88
N LYS A 86 -10.11 22.64 -9.16
CA LYS A 86 -10.37 21.65 -10.22
C LYS A 86 -10.93 20.33 -9.73
N VAL A 87 -10.73 19.98 -8.45
CA VAL A 87 -10.98 18.62 -7.96
C VAL A 87 -12.01 18.58 -6.85
N LYS A 88 -11.89 19.42 -5.81
CA LYS A 88 -12.84 19.43 -4.68
C LYS A 88 -14.32 19.56 -5.10
N PRO A 89 -14.69 20.34 -6.15
CA PRO A 89 -16.10 20.45 -6.57
C PRO A 89 -16.64 19.19 -7.26
N PHE A 90 -15.77 18.36 -7.84
CA PHE A 90 -16.18 17.29 -8.76
C PHE A 90 -15.81 15.88 -8.30
N ALA A 91 -14.91 15.74 -7.33
CA ALA A 91 -14.39 14.45 -6.88
C ALA A 91 -14.55 14.25 -5.38
N LEU A 92 -14.79 12.99 -4.99
CA LEU A 92 -14.86 12.61 -3.58
C LEU A 92 -13.48 12.66 -2.92
N SER A 93 -13.47 13.10 -1.67
CA SER A 93 -12.29 12.99 -0.81
C SER A 93 -12.17 11.57 -0.25
N LEU A 94 -10.97 11.01 -0.30
CA LEU A 94 -10.65 9.73 0.33
C LEU A 94 -10.97 9.76 1.83
N TRP A 95 -10.76 10.89 2.49
CA TRP A 95 -11.03 11.06 3.92
C TRP A 95 -12.51 10.83 4.24
N SER A 96 -13.42 11.23 3.35
CA SER A 96 -14.86 11.01 3.53
C SER A 96 -15.25 9.55 3.48
N ILE A 97 -14.39 8.67 2.94
CA ILE A 97 -14.59 7.21 2.94
C ILE A 97 -13.89 6.60 4.15
N LEU A 98 -12.62 6.94 4.39
CA LEU A 98 -11.84 6.39 5.51
C LEU A 98 -12.35 6.83 6.89
N LEU A 99 -13.11 7.90 7.00
CA LEU A 99 -13.68 8.34 8.28
C LEU A 99 -15.10 7.81 8.52
N LYS A 100 -15.69 7.07 7.58
CA LYS A 100 -16.97 6.40 7.82
C LYS A 100 -16.79 5.34 8.90
N PRO A 101 -17.75 5.19 9.83
CA PRO A 101 -17.61 4.27 10.96
C PRO A 101 -17.36 2.81 10.52
N ASP A 102 -18.05 2.37 9.46
CA ASP A 102 -17.91 1.01 8.92
C ASP A 102 -16.46 0.72 8.50
N GLU A 103 -15.88 1.62 7.70
CA GLU A 103 -14.51 1.51 7.19
C GLU A 103 -13.49 1.77 8.30
N ALA A 104 -13.72 2.76 9.17
CA ALA A 104 -12.83 3.12 10.26
C ALA A 104 -12.60 1.97 11.26
N SER A 105 -13.62 1.13 11.46
CA SER A 105 -13.52 -0.05 12.33
C SER A 105 -12.55 -1.11 11.79
N THR A 106 -12.37 -1.20 10.47
CA THR A 106 -11.60 -2.28 9.82
C THR A 106 -10.10 -2.21 10.07
N TRP A 107 -9.58 -1.01 10.32
CA TRP A 107 -8.16 -0.77 10.60
C TRP A 107 -7.92 -0.27 12.01
N PHE A 108 -8.87 -0.42 12.93
CA PHE A 108 -8.63 -0.11 14.34
C PHE A 108 -7.71 -1.15 14.98
N ASN A 109 -6.72 -0.68 15.73
CA ASN A 109 -5.79 -1.54 16.47
C ASN A 109 -6.32 -1.78 17.89
N TRP A 110 -6.68 -3.03 18.20
CA TRP A 110 -7.19 -3.43 19.50
C TRP A 110 -6.14 -3.35 20.61
N ASP A 111 -4.86 -3.51 20.27
CA ASP A 111 -3.75 -3.44 21.22
C ASP A 111 -3.23 -2.01 21.43
N TYR A 112 -3.97 -1.00 20.96
CA TYR A 112 -3.55 0.39 21.07
C TYR A 112 -3.45 0.83 22.54
N ALA A 113 -2.24 1.21 22.93
CA ALA A 113 -1.91 1.74 24.25
C ALA A 113 -1.30 3.14 24.09
N PRO A 114 -2.06 4.22 24.38
CA PRO A 114 -1.58 5.59 24.20
C PRO A 114 -0.37 5.85 25.09
N THR A 115 0.76 6.16 24.45
CA THR A 115 2.01 6.45 25.14
C THR A 115 2.34 7.94 24.95
N GLY A 116 2.45 8.70 26.04
CA GLY A 116 2.81 10.12 26.00
C GLY A 116 4.31 10.39 25.79
N LYS A 117 5.12 9.34 25.64
CA LYS A 117 6.57 9.43 25.40
C LYS A 117 6.86 9.44 23.90
N ALA A 118 7.91 10.16 23.51
CA ALA A 118 8.40 10.11 22.13
C ALA A 118 8.89 8.70 21.78
N LEU A 119 8.55 8.22 20.59
CA LEU A 119 9.04 6.95 20.06
C LEU A 119 10.47 7.13 19.56
N ILE A 120 11.39 6.27 20.01
CA ILE A 120 12.81 6.29 19.61
C ILE A 120 13.08 4.96 18.87
N PRO A 121 12.98 4.94 17.53
CA PRO A 121 13.17 3.71 16.76
C PRO A 121 14.64 3.28 16.75
N SER A 122 14.85 1.97 16.63
CA SER A 122 16.15 1.42 16.31
C SER A 122 16.44 1.59 14.81
N ILE A 123 17.54 2.26 14.50
CA ILE A 123 18.01 2.54 13.13
C ILE A 123 18.90 1.43 12.56
N CYS A 124 19.04 0.30 13.27
CA CYS A 124 19.85 -0.83 12.80
C CYS A 124 19.26 -1.41 11.52
N GLN A 125 20.08 -1.55 10.47
CA GLN A 125 19.63 -2.04 9.16
C GLN A 125 18.99 -3.43 9.23
N ALA A 126 19.43 -4.27 10.16
CA ALA A 126 18.90 -5.62 10.37
C ALA A 126 17.43 -5.65 10.84
N ASN A 127 16.90 -4.53 11.35
CA ASN A 127 15.52 -4.45 11.83
C ASN A 127 14.50 -4.12 10.72
N TYR A 128 14.98 -3.59 9.59
CA TYR A 128 14.11 -3.29 8.46
C TYR A 128 13.72 -4.57 7.73
N VAL A 129 12.42 -4.71 7.50
CA VAL A 129 11.85 -5.83 6.75
C VAL A 129 11.03 -5.27 5.60
N ILE A 130 11.06 -5.96 4.48
CA ILE A 130 10.24 -5.60 3.31
C ILE A 130 8.77 -5.57 3.71
N TRP A 131 8.07 -4.50 3.34
CA TRP A 131 6.62 -4.42 3.46
C TRP A 131 5.96 -5.32 2.41
N ASP A 132 5.88 -6.61 2.74
CA ASP A 132 5.43 -7.68 1.85
C ASP A 132 4.00 -7.49 1.35
N ALA A 133 3.08 -7.03 2.21
CA ALA A 133 1.70 -6.75 1.83
C ALA A 133 1.57 -5.72 0.68
N TYR A 134 2.50 -4.77 0.59
CA TYR A 134 2.54 -3.80 -0.51
C TYR A 134 3.40 -4.30 -1.67
N TRP A 135 4.67 -4.61 -1.43
CA TRP A 135 5.65 -4.91 -2.48
C TRP A 135 5.44 -6.26 -3.16
N PHE A 136 4.84 -7.25 -2.48
CA PHE A 136 4.57 -8.57 -3.03
C PHE A 136 3.09 -8.82 -3.35
N ARG A 137 2.25 -7.79 -3.34
CA ARG A 137 0.80 -7.88 -3.61
C ARG A 137 0.45 -8.62 -4.90
N TYR A 138 1.22 -8.40 -5.96
CA TYR A 138 1.01 -9.00 -7.28
C TYR A 138 1.92 -10.21 -7.55
N HIS A 139 2.81 -10.53 -6.63
CA HIS A 139 3.74 -11.64 -6.78
C HIS A 139 3.10 -12.92 -6.22
N VAL A 140 3.25 -14.04 -6.95
CA VAL A 140 2.65 -15.34 -6.61
C VAL A 140 2.97 -15.76 -5.17
N ARG A 141 4.21 -15.56 -4.71
CA ARG A 141 4.64 -15.86 -3.32
C ARG A 141 4.03 -14.93 -2.26
N GLY A 142 3.64 -13.71 -2.62
CA GLY A 142 2.97 -12.77 -1.70
C GLY A 142 1.47 -13.03 -1.59
N GLN A 143 0.84 -13.45 -2.69
CA GLN A 143 -0.56 -13.88 -2.71
C GLN A 143 -0.82 -15.08 -1.81
N GLN A 144 0.14 -16.02 -1.72
CA GLN A 144 0.08 -17.16 -0.80
C GLN A 144 0.12 -16.77 0.69
N ARG A 145 0.67 -15.60 1.04
CA ARG A 145 0.75 -15.13 2.44
C ARG A 145 -0.47 -14.33 2.90
N SER A 146 -1.24 -13.79 1.94
CA SER A 146 -2.37 -12.90 2.22
C SER A 146 -3.65 -13.66 2.57
N CYS A 147 -3.64 -14.99 2.53
CA CYS A 147 -4.80 -15.83 2.79
C CYS A 147 -4.48 -16.86 3.90
N PRO A 148 -4.92 -16.63 5.15
CA PRO A 148 -4.86 -17.65 6.20
C PRO A 148 -5.78 -18.85 5.91
N ASP A 149 -6.77 -18.69 5.02
CA ASP A 149 -7.81 -19.70 4.78
C ASP A 149 -7.54 -20.63 3.58
N ALA A 150 -6.48 -20.39 2.80
CA ALA A 150 -6.14 -21.24 1.65
C ALA A 150 -5.44 -22.56 2.05
N ALA A 151 -5.09 -22.73 3.33
CA ALA A 151 -4.47 -23.98 3.82
C ALA A 151 -5.44 -25.17 3.81
N ASN A 152 -6.75 -24.95 3.69
CA ASN A 152 -7.77 -26.01 3.69
C ASN A 152 -8.38 -26.29 2.30
N ALA A 153 -7.88 -25.66 1.23
CA ALA A 153 -8.38 -25.89 -0.14
C ALA A 153 -7.63 -27.02 -0.89
N SER A 154 -6.97 -27.93 -0.17
CA SER A 154 -6.36 -29.14 -0.73
C SER A 154 -7.37 -30.27 -0.90
N THR A 155 -8.52 -30.01 -1.52
CA THR A 155 -9.34 -31.08 -2.11
C THR A 155 -10.17 -30.55 -3.28
N LEU A 156 -9.55 -30.45 -4.46
CA LEU A 156 -10.28 -30.58 -5.72
C LEU A 156 -9.55 -31.61 -6.61
N PRO A 157 -10.23 -32.69 -7.04
CA PRO A 157 -9.62 -33.71 -7.86
C PRO A 157 -9.65 -33.29 -9.33
N GLY A 158 -8.54 -33.52 -10.03
CA GLY A 158 -8.53 -33.53 -11.49
C GLY A 158 -7.77 -32.40 -12.14
N LEU A 159 -6.43 -32.48 -12.10
CA LEU A 159 -5.63 -32.05 -13.24
C LEU A 159 -4.54 -33.12 -13.48
N SER A 160 -4.59 -33.65 -14.69
CA SER A 160 -3.81 -34.74 -15.28
C SER A 160 -2.30 -34.60 -15.13
N GLN A 161 -1.65 -35.75 -14.91
CA GLN A 161 -0.19 -35.93 -14.83
C GLN A 161 0.59 -35.33 -16.03
N PRO A 162 1.85 -34.94 -15.84
CA PRO A 162 2.69 -34.43 -16.91
C PRO A 162 3.10 -35.54 -17.90
N ARG A 163 2.99 -35.20 -19.18
CA ARG A 163 3.22 -36.05 -20.36
C ARG A 163 4.66 -36.56 -20.41
N ALA A 164 4.81 -37.87 -20.62
CA ALA A 164 6.07 -38.59 -20.74
C ALA A 164 6.96 -38.09 -21.90
N ALA A 165 8.28 -38.16 -21.68
CA ALA A 165 9.33 -37.84 -22.64
C ALA A 165 9.30 -38.73 -23.90
N VAL A 166 9.53 -38.13 -25.06
CA VAL A 166 9.63 -38.82 -26.37
C VAL A 166 11.07 -39.30 -26.57
N PRO A 167 11.33 -40.56 -27.00
CA PRO A 167 12.67 -41.04 -27.29
C PRO A 167 13.14 -40.63 -28.69
N ALA A 168 14.45 -40.40 -28.82
CA ALA A 168 15.14 -40.03 -30.05
C ALA A 168 15.16 -41.19 -31.06
N ALA A 169 14.76 -40.93 -32.31
CA ALA A 169 14.88 -41.87 -33.42
C ALA A 169 16.23 -41.68 -34.14
N SER A 170 16.99 -42.77 -34.26
CA SER A 170 18.21 -42.86 -35.06
C SER A 170 17.89 -42.82 -36.56
N VAL A 171 18.65 -42.05 -37.32
CA VAL A 171 18.64 -42.09 -38.79
C VAL A 171 20.00 -42.57 -39.27
N ALA A 172 20.01 -43.68 -40.00
CA ALA A 172 21.03 -44.03 -40.98
C ALA A 172 20.39 -44.98 -42.02
N PRO A 173 20.87 -44.93 -43.28
CA PRO A 173 20.05 -45.15 -44.48
C PRO A 173 19.59 -46.59 -44.71
#